data_AF-A0AAT9LCP0-F1
#
_entry.id   AF-A0AAT9LCP0-F1
#
_cell.length_a   1.000
_cell.length_b   1.000
_cell.length_c   1.000
_cell.angle_alpha   90.00
_cell.angle_beta   90.00
_cell.angle_gamma   90.00
#
_symmetry.space_group_name_H-M   'P 1'
#
loop_
_entity.id
_entity.type
_entity.pdbx_description
1 polymer ?
#
loop_
_entity_poly.entity_id
_entity_poly.type
_entity_poly.pdbx_seq_one_letter_code
_entity_poly.pdbx_strand_id
1 'polypeptide(L)'
;MGQTIGVIGTPDLVRTVLEIARQFQGHTFLDLHYEDETETVSIFRANKDKMQVCLFTGNWPYAKVKAECQEREISIPLVYI
;
A
#
# COMPACT_ATOMS: atom_id res chain seq x y z
N MET A 1 -14.19 -14.37 4.60
CA MET A 1 -12.98 -14.12 3.78
C MET A 1 -12.46 -12.77 4.18
N GLY A 2 -11.26 -12.66 4.75
CA GLY A 2 -10.73 -11.33 5.11
C GLY A 2 -10.05 -10.66 3.93
N GLN A 3 -9.63 -9.42 4.17
CA GLN A 3 -9.25 -8.50 3.09
C GLN A 3 -7.79 -8.67 2.69
N THR A 4 -7.48 -8.46 1.40
CA THR A 4 -6.10 -8.29 0.94
C THR A 4 -5.68 -6.83 1.03
N ILE A 5 -4.61 -6.56 1.77
CA ILE A 5 -4.12 -5.22 2.10
C ILE A 5 -2.70 -5.07 1.53
N GLY A 6 -2.46 -4.09 0.67
CA GLY A 6 -1.10 -3.77 0.22
C GLY A 6 -0.44 -2.75 1.14
N VAL A 7 0.82 -2.94 1.48
CA VAL A 7 1.59 -1.99 2.31
C VAL A 7 2.74 -1.43 1.48
N ILE A 8 2.67 -0.15 1.13
CA ILE A 8 3.70 0.54 0.35
C ILE A 8 4.59 1.42 1.23
N GLY A 9 5.91 1.25 1.12
CA GLY A 9 6.88 1.92 1.98
C GLY A 9 8.32 1.56 1.70
N THR A 10 9.23 2.15 2.48
CA THR A 10 10.62 1.67 2.57
C THR A 10 10.65 0.26 3.17
N PRO A 11 11.62 -0.60 2.79
CA PRO A 11 11.70 -1.99 3.25
C PRO A 11 11.58 -2.17 4.78
N ASP A 12 12.26 -1.33 5.55
CA ASP A 12 12.30 -1.41 7.01
C ASP A 12 10.93 -1.15 7.67
N LEU A 13 10.22 -0.14 7.16
CA LEU A 13 8.88 0.22 7.65
C LEU A 13 7.84 -0.79 7.21
N VAL A 14 7.88 -1.25 5.95
CA VAL A 14 6.97 -2.29 5.46
C VAL A 14 7.13 -3.56 6.30
N ARG A 15 8.37 -3.99 6.56
CA ARG A 15 8.65 -5.14 7.42
C ARG A 15 8.06 -4.96 8.83
N THR A 16 8.26 -3.81 9.45
CA THR A 16 7.71 -3.50 10.78
C THR A 16 6.18 -3.59 10.80
N VAL A 17 5.52 -3.01 9.79
CA VAL A 17 4.06 -3.08 9.64
C VAL A 17 3.61 -4.53 9.46
N LEU A 18 4.30 -5.31 8.63
CA LEU A 18 3.95 -6.71 8.39
C LEU A 18 4.16 -7.61 9.62
N GLU A 19 5.16 -7.33 10.45
CA GLU A 19 5.37 -8.04 11.71
C GLU A 19 4.21 -7.81 12.70
N ILE A 20 3.70 -6.59 12.79
CA ILE A 20 2.50 -6.25 13.58
C ILE A 20 1.24 -6.87 12.93
N ALA A 21 1.14 -6.79 11.61
CA ALA A 21 -0.01 -7.26 10.82
C ALA A 21 -0.29 -8.76 11.00
N ARG A 22 0.75 -9.57 11.29
CA ARG A 22 0.62 -11.02 11.59
C ARG A 22 -0.31 -11.32 12.77
N GLN A 23 -0.54 -10.36 13.65
CA GLN A 23 -1.48 -10.50 14.78
C GLN A 23 -2.95 -10.42 14.33
N PHE A 24 -3.23 -9.84 13.15
CA PHE A 24 -4.58 -9.66 12.61
C PHE A 24 -4.97 -10.84 11.72
N GLN A 25 -5.54 -11.88 12.35
CA GLN A 25 -5.97 -13.08 11.65
C GLN A 25 -7.05 -12.79 10.59
N GLY A 26 -7.00 -13.53 9.48
CA GLY A 26 -7.99 -13.48 8.42
C GLY A 26 -7.66 -12.52 7.27
N HIS A 27 -6.69 -11.63 7.42
CA HIS A 27 -6.23 -10.72 6.38
C HIS A 27 -4.98 -11.23 5.67
N THR A 28 -4.83 -10.88 4.38
CA THR A 28 -3.62 -11.14 3.59
C THR A 28 -2.91 -9.81 3.38
N PHE A 29 -1.61 -9.76 3.67
CA PHE A 29 -0.82 -8.54 3.47
C PHE A 29 0.17 -8.73 2.33
N LEU A 30 0.18 -7.77 1.38
CA LEU A 30 1.16 -7.71 0.31
C LEU A 30 2.32 -6.80 0.75
N ASP A 31 3.53 -7.35 0.70
CA ASP A 31 4.78 -6.61 0.88
C ASP A 31 5.12 -5.87 -0.42
N LEU A 32 5.00 -4.54 -0.42
CA LEU A 32 5.18 -3.70 -1.59
C LEU A 32 6.19 -2.58 -1.30
N HIS A 33 7.47 -2.89 -1.28
CA HIS A 33 8.50 -1.89 -0.97
C HIS A 33 9.03 -1.14 -2.20
N TYR A 34 9.50 0.09 -1.98
CA TYR A 34 10.29 0.88 -2.93
C TYR A 34 11.67 1.19 -2.35
N GLU A 35 12.68 1.31 -3.21
CA GLU A 35 14.00 1.85 -2.83
C GLU A 35 14.03 3.37 -3.06
N ASP A 36 13.30 3.84 -4.07
CA ASP A 36 13.10 5.24 -4.39
C ASP A 36 11.60 5.57 -4.36
N GLU A 37 11.21 6.62 -3.63
CA GLU A 37 9.80 7.00 -3.50
C GLU A 37 9.12 7.19 -4.87
N THR A 38 9.85 7.61 -5.91
CA THR A 38 9.32 7.79 -7.28
C THR A 38 8.74 6.50 -7.89
N GLU A 39 9.12 5.33 -7.39
CA GLU A 39 8.60 4.02 -7.81
C GLU A 39 7.18 3.73 -7.26
N THR A 40 6.71 4.49 -6.27
CA THR A 40 5.43 4.24 -5.58
C THR A 40 4.26 4.05 -6.54
N VAL A 41 4.13 4.91 -7.56
CA VAL A 41 2.98 4.86 -8.48
C VAL A 41 3.04 3.63 -9.37
N SER A 42 4.22 3.20 -9.82
CA SER A 42 4.35 2.00 -10.65
C SER A 42 4.06 0.74 -9.83
N ILE A 43 4.57 0.67 -8.59
CA ILE A 43 4.29 -0.41 -7.64
C ILE A 43 2.79 -0.51 -7.35
N PHE A 44 2.13 0.62 -7.07
CA PHE A 44 0.68 0.67 -6.87
C PHE A 44 -0.07 0.15 -8.09
N ARG A 45 0.23 0.66 -9.30
CA ARG A 45 -0.44 0.24 -10.54
C ARG A 45 -0.31 -1.27 -10.80
N ALA A 46 0.86 -1.84 -10.56
CA ALA A 46 1.12 -3.26 -10.79
C ALA A 46 0.36 -4.19 -9.82
N ASN A 47 -0.12 -3.65 -8.69
CA ASN A 47 -0.71 -4.46 -7.61
C ASN A 47 -2.13 -4.04 -7.22
N LYS A 48 -2.66 -2.92 -7.73
CA LYS A 48 -3.99 -2.40 -7.36
C LYS A 48 -5.12 -3.44 -7.48
N ASP A 49 -5.06 -4.31 -8.49
CA ASP A 49 -6.10 -5.31 -8.75
C ASP A 49 -5.97 -6.56 -7.85
N LYS A 50 -4.89 -6.64 -7.06
CA LYS A 50 -4.63 -7.72 -6.10
C LYS A 50 -4.98 -7.34 -4.66
N MET A 51 -5.30 -6.07 -4.40
CA MET A 51 -5.56 -5.55 -3.06
C MET A 51 -6.90 -4.82 -3.00
N GLN A 52 -7.51 -4.82 -1.82
CA GLN A 52 -8.77 -4.13 -1.54
C GLN A 52 -8.55 -2.83 -0.77
N VAL A 53 -7.38 -2.68 -0.12
CA VAL A 53 -6.96 -1.50 0.63
C VAL A 53 -5.46 -1.32 0.42
N CYS A 54 -4.98 -0.08 0.35
CA CYS A 54 -3.56 0.23 0.29
C CYS A 54 -3.15 1.12 1.48
N LEU A 55 -2.18 0.65 2.26
CA LEU A 55 -1.54 1.38 3.35
C LEU A 55 -0.22 1.99 2.87
N PHE A 56 0.09 3.18 3.36
CA PHE A 56 1.34 3.88 3.08
C PHE A 56 2.03 4.23 4.38
N THR A 57 3.34 4.01 4.43
CA THR A 57 4.20 4.41 5.56
C THR A 57 4.86 5.78 5.36
N GLY A 58 4.70 6.38 4.18
CA GLY A 58 5.23 7.70 3.83
C GLY A 58 4.16 8.64 3.27
N ASN A 59 4.20 9.91 3.70
CA ASN A 59 3.25 10.94 3.28
C ASN A 59 3.36 11.26 1.78
N TRP A 60 4.58 11.38 1.25
CA TRP A 60 4.79 11.69 -0.17
C TRP A 60 4.27 10.56 -1.08
N PRO A 61 4.61 9.27 -0.84
CA PRO A 61 4.00 8.14 -1.54
C PRO A 61 2.48 8.14 -1.51
N TYR A 62 1.88 8.35 -0.34
CA TYR A 62 0.43 8.44 -0.16
C TYR A 62 -0.19 9.54 -1.03
N ALA A 63 0.36 10.76 -0.96
CA ALA A 63 -0.16 11.90 -1.70
C ALA A 63 -0.09 11.68 -3.21
N LYS A 64 0.98 11.05 -3.71
CA LYS A 64 1.14 10.73 -5.14
C LYS A 64 0.13 9.70 -5.62
N VAL A 65 -0.06 8.61 -4.89
CA VAL A 65 -1.07 7.60 -5.27
C VAL A 65 -2.48 8.16 -5.14
N LYS A 66 -2.74 9.00 -4.13
CA LYS A 66 -4.03 9.66 -3.98
C LYS A 66 -4.38 10.54 -5.18
N ALA A 67 -3.44 11.34 -5.67
CA ALA A 67 -3.63 12.16 -6.87
C ALA A 67 -3.89 11.28 -8.10
N GLU A 68 -3.09 10.23 -8.29
CA GLU A 68 -3.28 9.25 -9.36
C GLU A 68 -4.68 8.59 -9.33
N CYS A 69 -5.17 8.22 -8.14
CA CYS A 69 -6.51 7.65 -7.97
C CYS A 69 -7.60 8.65 -8.32
N GLN A 70 -7.42 9.94 -7.99
CA GLN A 70 -8.36 11.01 -8.34
C GLN A 70 -8.39 11.26 -9.85
N GLU A 71 -7.23 11.35 -10.49
CA GLU A 71 -7.12 11.59 -11.94
C GLU A 71 -7.69 10.46 -12.79
N ARG A 72 -7.64 9.22 -12.29
CA ARG A 72 -8.05 8.01 -13.02
C ARG A 72 -9.35 7.39 -12.51
N GLU A 73 -10.04 8.06 -11.60
CA GLU A 73 -11.29 7.58 -10.99
C GLU A 73 -11.15 6.16 -10.36
N ILE A 74 -9.99 5.86 -9.79
CA ILE A 74 -9.72 4.57 -9.13
C ILE A 74 -10.31 4.62 -7.72
N SER A 75 -11.29 3.75 -7.47
CA SER A 75 -11.92 3.60 -6.16
C SER A 75 -11.27 2.47 -5.36
N ILE A 76 -10.23 2.81 -4.58
CA ILE A 76 -9.64 1.95 -3.57
C ILE A 76 -9.36 2.75 -2.29
N PRO A 77 -9.68 2.24 -1.10
CA PRO A 77 -9.29 2.87 0.16
C PRO A 77 -7.77 3.02 0.27
N LEU A 78 -7.32 4.25 0.47
CA LEU A 78 -5.92 4.60 0.74
C LEU A 78 -5.80 5.11 2.18
N VAL A 79 -4.86 4.56 2.94
CA VAL A 79 -4.62 4.95 4.34
C VAL A 79 -3.15 5.29 4.51
N TYR A 80 -2.87 6.40 5.19
CA TYR A 80 -1.52 6.77 5.62
C TYR A 80 -1.40 6.46 7.12
N ILE A 81 -0.33 5.76 7.52
CA ILE A 81 -0.07 5.33 8.90
C ILE A 81 1.26 5.88 9.43
#